data_AF-A0A246TTM4-F1
#
_entry.id   AF-A0A246TTM4-F1
#
_cell.length_a   1.000
_cell.length_b   1.000
_cell.length_c   1.000
_cell.angle_alpha   90.00
_cell.angle_beta   90.00
_cell.angle_gamma   90.00
#
_symmetry.space_group_name_H-M   'P 1'
#
loop_
_entity.id
_entity.type
_entity.pdbx_description
1 polymer ?
#
loop_
_entity_poly.entity_id
_entity_poly.type
_entity_poly.pdbx_seq_one_letter_code
_entity_poly.pdbx_strand_id
1 'polypeptide(L)'
;MANFTLKVTRLGFSLLQSVSPRIAGKMAFRLFCITPSSKPKGEKAKGAHAAGIAKLAGAERFRLRLAGGGRAHAYRLNGGALGRRPRYLVTHGWGSNSAYMADLATTLAAAGAEVIAIDFPGHGRAAGRALHMGMAVKAIAAAEVRFGAFDAAIGHSFGGAALVVAAAGLLPGVPAVLPQKLVLIGSPSEMHWLFKDFGKLIGLGWPAQQVLENEVRRVTGRRVEEFDASRTAGTIQRPVLIVHAEDDKEVSADHARRYAAAGDDVRLHWANGFGHRRIVAARPVLDTIAGFLGEVCSDKDAEIIPLFDLPTRRVSL
;
A
#
# COMPACT_ATOMS: atom_id res chain seq x y z
N MET A 1 3.77 3.45 31.69
CA MET A 1 3.75 2.07 32.22
C MET A 1 3.29 1.12 31.12
N ALA A 2 4.00 0.01 30.88
CA ALA A 2 3.57 -0.99 29.90
C ALA A 2 2.20 -1.57 30.30
N ASN A 3 1.25 -1.61 29.36
CA ASN A 3 -0.07 -2.19 29.58
C ASN A 3 0.06 -3.68 30.00
N PHE A 4 -0.81 -4.17 30.88
CA PHE A 4 -0.78 -5.53 31.44
C PHE A 4 -0.64 -6.60 30.35
N THR A 5 -1.36 -6.45 29.23
CA THR A 5 -1.25 -7.35 28.07
C THR A 5 0.19 -7.42 27.53
N LEU A 6 0.90 -6.30 27.42
CA LEU A 6 2.27 -6.29 26.92
C LEU A 6 3.23 -6.98 27.89
N LYS A 7 3.02 -6.85 29.21
CA LYS A 7 3.81 -7.56 30.22
C LYS A 7 3.62 -9.09 30.11
N VAL A 8 2.37 -9.53 29.95
CA VAL A 8 2.05 -10.96 29.76
C VAL A 8 2.66 -11.48 28.44
N THR A 9 2.54 -10.73 27.34
CA THR A 9 3.16 -11.09 26.06
C THR A 9 4.67 -11.23 26.20
N ARG A 10 5.34 -10.26 26.85
CA ARG A 10 6.79 -10.31 27.09
C ARG A 10 7.20 -11.53 27.91
N LEU A 11 6.49 -11.82 29.01
CA LEU A 11 6.77 -12.99 29.83
C LEU A 11 6.62 -14.28 29.02
N GLY A 12 5.55 -14.39 28.23
CA GLY A 12 5.31 -15.54 27.35
C GLY A 12 6.44 -15.74 26.33
N PHE A 13 6.86 -14.68 25.64
CA PHE A 13 7.99 -14.77 24.69
C PHE A 13 9.32 -15.06 25.39
N SER A 14 9.54 -14.54 26.60
CA SER A 14 10.74 -14.82 27.39
C SER A 14 10.87 -16.30 27.74
N LEU A 15 9.78 -16.94 28.19
CA LEU A 15 9.76 -18.36 28.50
C LEU A 15 9.85 -19.22 27.23
N LEU A 16 9.14 -18.82 26.16
CA LEU A 16 9.12 -19.60 24.93
C LEU A 16 10.48 -19.60 24.23
N GLN A 17 11.17 -18.45 24.22
CA GLN A 17 12.45 -18.33 23.53
C GLN A 17 13.62 -18.98 24.28
N SER A 18 13.54 -19.12 25.61
CA SER A 18 14.55 -19.87 26.37
C SER A 18 14.48 -21.36 26.07
N VAL A 19 13.31 -21.88 25.69
CA VAL A 19 13.12 -23.28 25.29
C VAL A 19 13.38 -23.46 23.79
N SER A 20 12.82 -22.59 22.95
CA SER A 20 12.97 -22.68 21.49
C SER A 20 12.88 -21.31 20.83
N PRO A 21 14.02 -20.68 20.49
CA PRO A 21 14.04 -19.46 19.69
C PRO A 21 13.33 -19.61 18.35
N ARG A 22 13.35 -20.82 17.77
CA ARG A 22 12.66 -21.13 16.51
C ARG A 22 11.15 -21.03 16.64
N ILE A 23 10.56 -21.60 17.68
CA ILE A 23 9.11 -21.52 17.90
C ILE A 23 8.74 -20.08 18.27
N ALA A 24 9.54 -19.43 19.14
CA ALA A 24 9.32 -18.04 19.52
C ALA A 24 9.30 -17.09 18.32
N GLY A 25 10.30 -17.13 17.44
CA GLY A 25 10.35 -16.28 16.25
C GLY A 25 9.19 -16.54 15.28
N LYS A 26 8.80 -17.80 15.07
CA LYS A 26 7.62 -18.16 14.26
C LYS A 26 6.31 -17.64 14.85
N MET A 27 6.14 -17.74 16.16
CA MET A 27 4.97 -17.20 16.86
C MET A 27 4.96 -15.68 16.84
N ALA A 28 6.12 -15.04 16.99
CA ALA A 28 6.26 -13.60 16.85
C ALA A 28 5.85 -13.14 15.46
N PHE A 29 6.29 -13.85 14.41
CA PHE A 29 5.89 -13.53 13.04
C PHE A 29 4.37 -13.66 12.85
N ARG A 30 3.78 -14.76 13.34
CA ARG A 30 2.31 -14.92 13.30
C ARG A 30 1.60 -13.80 14.05
N LEU A 31 2.08 -13.42 15.24
CA LEU A 31 1.50 -12.33 16.02
C LEU A 31 1.61 -10.99 15.28
N PHE A 32 2.75 -10.70 14.67
CA PHE A 32 2.95 -9.52 13.83
C PHE A 32 1.97 -9.47 12.66
N CYS A 33 1.68 -10.64 12.05
CA CYS A 33 0.73 -10.73 10.96
C CYS A 33 -0.75 -10.63 11.39
N ILE A 34 -1.10 -10.76 12.68
CA ILE A 34 -2.50 -10.76 13.11
C ILE A 34 -3.10 -9.36 12.94
N THR A 35 -4.15 -9.28 12.14
CA THR A 35 -4.83 -8.01 11.87
C THR A 35 -5.68 -7.58 13.07
N PRO A 36 -5.79 -6.26 13.33
CA PRO A 36 -6.72 -5.74 14.32
C PRO A 36 -8.16 -6.15 14.05
N SER A 37 -9.03 -6.02 15.07
CA SER A 37 -10.45 -6.28 14.87
C SER A 37 -11.00 -5.38 13.77
N SER A 38 -11.84 -5.96 12.90
CA SER A 38 -12.58 -5.21 11.87
C SER A 38 -13.61 -4.24 12.46
N LYS A 39 -13.90 -4.33 13.77
CA LYS A 39 -14.83 -3.42 14.46
C LYS A 39 -14.07 -2.19 14.98
N PRO A 40 -14.44 -0.97 14.55
CA PRO A 40 -13.82 0.26 15.04
C PRO A 40 -14.03 0.41 16.55
N LYS A 41 -13.00 0.94 17.24
CA LYS A 41 -13.01 1.15 18.69
C LYS A 41 -13.20 2.63 19.02
N GLY A 42 -14.16 2.93 19.89
CA GLY A 42 -14.51 4.29 20.29
C GLY A 42 -15.44 5.00 19.30
N GLU A 43 -16.20 5.98 19.80
CA GLU A 43 -17.29 6.63 19.04
C GLU A 43 -16.79 7.37 17.80
N LYS A 44 -15.66 8.08 17.89
CA LYS A 44 -15.08 8.78 16.72
C LYS A 44 -14.74 7.82 15.58
N ALA A 45 -14.11 6.68 15.88
CA ALA A 45 -13.75 5.69 14.87
C ALA A 45 -14.99 4.99 14.29
N LYS A 46 -16.01 4.71 15.12
CA LYS A 46 -17.30 4.17 14.65
C LYS A 46 -17.98 5.13 13.68
N GLY A 47 -18.05 6.41 14.03
CA GLY A 47 -18.65 7.45 13.19
C GLY A 47 -17.93 7.59 11.84
N ALA A 48 -16.60 7.70 11.86
CA ALA A 48 -15.79 7.79 10.63
C ALA A 48 -15.97 6.55 9.74
N HIS A 49 -15.92 5.35 10.33
CA HIS A 49 -16.12 4.11 9.60
C HIS A 49 -17.54 4.00 9.01
N ALA A 50 -18.58 4.35 9.78
CA ALA A 50 -19.96 4.33 9.31
C ALA A 50 -20.17 5.31 8.14
N ALA A 51 -19.63 6.53 8.24
CA ALA A 51 -19.65 7.50 7.16
C ALA A 51 -18.95 6.99 5.89
N GLY A 52 -17.80 6.32 6.06
CA GLY A 52 -17.09 5.68 4.96
C GLY A 52 -17.88 4.56 4.28
N ILE A 53 -18.54 3.70 5.07
CA ILE A 53 -19.42 2.65 4.54
C ILE A 53 -20.60 3.24 3.79
N ALA A 54 -21.20 4.32 4.28
CA ALA A 54 -22.29 5.02 3.60
C ALA A 54 -21.86 5.55 2.22
N LYS A 55 -20.66 6.14 2.14
CA LYS A 55 -20.05 6.59 0.86
C LYS A 55 -19.81 5.45 -0.14
N LEU A 56 -19.53 4.24 0.36
CA LEU A 56 -19.32 3.04 -0.47
C LEU A 56 -20.61 2.23 -0.70
N ALA A 57 -21.79 2.72 -0.27
CA ALA A 57 -23.02 1.94 -0.33
C ALA A 57 -23.39 1.53 -1.76
N GLY A 58 -23.27 2.45 -2.72
CA GLY A 58 -23.55 2.25 -4.15
C GLY A 58 -22.39 1.67 -4.97
N ALA A 59 -21.24 1.37 -4.35
CA ALA A 59 -20.10 0.80 -5.06
C ALA A 59 -20.34 -0.68 -5.39
N GLU A 60 -19.94 -1.09 -6.59
CA GLU A 60 -19.91 -2.50 -6.98
C GLU A 60 -18.87 -3.26 -6.14
N ARG A 61 -19.12 -4.54 -5.86
CA ARG A 61 -18.32 -5.32 -4.91
C ARG A 61 -17.79 -6.60 -5.54
N PHE A 62 -16.50 -6.84 -5.38
CA PHE A 62 -15.81 -7.98 -5.97
C PHE A 62 -15.02 -8.75 -4.91
N ARG A 63 -14.98 -10.08 -5.04
CA ARG A 63 -14.06 -10.92 -4.29
C ARG A 63 -12.87 -11.23 -5.19
N LEU A 64 -11.67 -10.91 -4.72
CA LEU A 64 -10.43 -11.21 -5.44
C LEU A 64 -9.83 -12.50 -4.87
N ARG A 65 -9.52 -13.44 -5.76
CA ARG A 65 -8.79 -14.67 -5.41
C ARG A 65 -7.31 -14.42 -5.58
N LEU A 66 -6.52 -14.67 -4.54
CA LEU A 66 -5.08 -14.47 -4.57
C LEU A 66 -4.37 -15.78 -4.93
N ALA A 67 -3.24 -15.67 -5.62
CA ALA A 67 -2.34 -16.79 -5.85
C ALA A 67 -1.90 -17.41 -4.50
N GLY A 68 -2.18 -18.70 -4.30
CA GLY A 68 -1.94 -19.40 -3.03
C GLY A 68 -3.11 -19.41 -2.04
N GLY A 69 -4.34 -19.10 -2.47
CA GLY A 69 -5.57 -19.40 -1.72
C GLY A 69 -6.10 -18.30 -0.80
N GLY A 70 -5.45 -17.13 -0.77
CA GLY A 70 -5.93 -15.96 -0.04
C GLY A 70 -7.14 -15.29 -0.70
N ARG A 71 -7.85 -14.43 0.04
CA ARG A 71 -8.96 -13.63 -0.47
C ARG A 71 -8.82 -12.17 -0.07
N ALA A 72 -9.04 -11.27 -1.03
CA ALA A 72 -9.21 -9.83 -0.82
C ALA A 72 -10.60 -9.40 -1.29
N HIS A 73 -10.99 -8.18 -0.96
CA HIS A 73 -12.21 -7.57 -1.46
C HIS A 73 -11.88 -6.31 -2.25
N ALA A 74 -12.73 -5.97 -3.21
CA ALA A 74 -12.61 -4.70 -3.92
C ALA A 74 -13.97 -4.04 -4.05
N TYR A 75 -13.97 -2.72 -3.90
CA TYR A 75 -15.05 -1.84 -4.26
C TYR A 75 -14.69 -1.16 -5.57
N ARG A 76 -15.63 -1.09 -6.50
CA ARG A 76 -15.51 -0.26 -7.70
C ARG A 76 -16.52 0.87 -7.64
N LEU A 77 -16.03 2.10 -7.76
CA LEU A 77 -16.83 3.30 -7.91
C LEU A 77 -16.72 3.79 -9.35
N ASN A 78 -17.82 4.37 -9.84
CA ASN A 78 -17.91 4.87 -11.20
C ASN A 78 -17.45 3.81 -12.22
N GLY A 79 -17.98 2.58 -12.11
CA GLY A 79 -17.83 1.54 -13.12
C GLY A 79 -18.88 1.70 -14.23
N GLY A 80 -18.62 1.16 -15.42
CA GLY A 80 -19.67 0.97 -16.45
C GLY A 80 -20.15 2.20 -17.24
N ALA A 81 -19.82 3.44 -16.87
CA ALA A 81 -19.99 4.60 -17.78
C ALA A 81 -19.33 4.43 -19.17
N LEU A 82 -19.84 5.18 -20.15
CA LEU A 82 -19.39 5.13 -21.54
C LEU A 82 -18.07 5.93 -21.73
N GLY A 83 -17.14 5.40 -22.53
CA GLY A 83 -15.87 6.05 -22.86
C GLY A 83 -14.66 5.61 -22.01
N ARG A 84 -13.45 6.01 -22.45
CA ARG A 84 -12.20 5.77 -21.71
C ARG A 84 -12.10 6.76 -20.55
N ARG A 85 -11.77 6.27 -19.36
CA ARG A 85 -11.53 7.09 -18.17
C ARG A 85 -10.28 6.61 -17.44
N PRO A 86 -9.61 7.49 -16.71
CA PRO A 86 -8.49 7.05 -15.90
C PRO A 86 -8.98 6.07 -14.83
N ARG A 87 -8.22 5.00 -14.62
CA ARG A 87 -8.49 3.98 -13.61
C ARG A 87 -7.47 4.08 -12.49
N TYR A 88 -7.97 4.25 -11.27
CA TYR A 88 -7.13 4.40 -10.08
C TYR A 88 -7.31 3.26 -9.10
N LEU A 89 -6.21 2.72 -8.60
CA LEU A 89 -6.19 1.77 -7.48
C LEU A 89 -5.99 2.53 -6.16
N VAL A 90 -6.76 2.21 -5.14
CA VAL A 90 -6.63 2.75 -3.78
C VAL A 90 -6.38 1.64 -2.78
N THR A 91 -5.29 1.75 -2.02
CA THR A 91 -4.88 0.78 -0.99
C THR A 91 -4.80 1.40 0.40
N HIS A 92 -5.26 0.68 1.42
CA HIS A 92 -5.32 1.16 2.80
C HIS A 92 -4.12 0.72 3.66
N GLY A 93 -3.87 1.44 4.76
CA GLY A 93 -2.86 1.07 5.75
C GLY A 93 -3.25 -0.11 6.66
N TRP A 94 -2.30 -0.57 7.48
CA TRP A 94 -2.53 -1.64 8.46
C TRP A 94 -3.60 -1.23 9.49
N GLY A 95 -4.54 -2.14 9.80
CA GLY A 95 -5.63 -1.85 10.74
C GLY A 95 -6.70 -0.87 10.23
N SER A 96 -6.62 -0.50 8.95
CA SER A 96 -7.61 0.31 8.23
C SER A 96 -8.48 -0.57 7.32
N ASN A 97 -9.24 0.02 6.40
CA ASN A 97 -10.00 -0.63 5.34
C ASN A 97 -10.50 0.41 4.32
N SER A 98 -11.15 -0.03 3.25
CA SER A 98 -11.71 0.84 2.21
C SER A 98 -12.68 1.89 2.74
N ALA A 99 -13.37 1.67 3.88
CA ALA A 99 -14.25 2.68 4.45
C ALA A 99 -13.49 3.93 4.89
N TYR A 100 -12.29 3.78 5.47
CA TYR A 100 -11.45 4.93 5.82
C TYR A 100 -10.80 5.61 4.61
N MET A 101 -10.75 4.91 3.47
CA MET A 101 -10.28 5.46 2.19
C MET A 101 -11.42 6.07 1.36
N ALA A 102 -12.67 6.04 1.85
CA ALA A 102 -13.83 6.35 1.05
C ALA A 102 -13.89 7.81 0.58
N ASP A 103 -13.40 8.76 1.37
CA ASP A 103 -13.33 10.18 0.97
C ASP A 103 -12.42 10.37 -0.24
N LEU A 104 -11.24 9.77 -0.23
CA LEU A 104 -10.34 9.74 -1.37
C LEU A 104 -11.00 9.06 -2.58
N ALA A 105 -11.55 7.86 -2.37
CA ALA A 105 -12.11 7.07 -3.47
C ALA A 105 -13.32 7.75 -4.14
N THR A 106 -14.20 8.37 -3.35
CA THR A 106 -15.37 9.11 -3.87
C THR A 106 -14.98 10.43 -4.51
N THR A 107 -13.99 11.14 -3.98
CA THR A 107 -13.49 12.39 -4.59
C THR A 107 -12.91 12.13 -5.98
N LEU A 108 -12.08 11.10 -6.11
CA LEU A 108 -11.52 10.71 -7.41
C LEU A 108 -12.58 10.20 -8.38
N ALA A 109 -13.57 9.45 -7.90
CA ALA A 109 -14.70 9.00 -8.72
C ALA A 109 -15.58 10.16 -9.21
N ALA A 110 -15.83 11.15 -8.34
CA ALA A 110 -16.56 12.37 -8.70
C ALA A 110 -15.82 13.23 -9.73
N ALA A 111 -14.49 13.14 -9.77
CA ALA A 111 -13.66 13.74 -10.81
C ALA A 111 -13.67 12.95 -12.14
N GLY A 112 -14.46 11.88 -12.26
CA GLY A 112 -14.66 11.12 -13.50
C GLY A 112 -13.83 9.84 -13.62
N ALA A 113 -12.96 9.52 -12.66
CA ALA A 113 -12.15 8.30 -12.69
C ALA A 113 -12.96 7.04 -12.33
N GLU A 114 -12.55 5.88 -12.86
CA GLU A 114 -12.95 4.58 -12.31
C GLU A 114 -12.04 4.28 -11.13
N VAL A 115 -12.60 4.07 -9.93
CA VAL A 115 -11.79 3.89 -8.72
C VAL A 115 -12.00 2.51 -8.12
N ILE A 116 -10.90 1.78 -7.95
CA ILE A 116 -10.86 0.45 -7.34
C ILE A 116 -10.24 0.58 -5.94
N ALA A 117 -11.05 0.48 -4.89
CA ALA A 117 -10.57 0.47 -3.51
C ALA A 117 -10.56 -0.95 -2.95
N ILE A 118 -9.39 -1.46 -2.57
CA ILE A 118 -9.25 -2.85 -2.10
C ILE A 118 -9.17 -2.95 -0.58
N ASP A 119 -9.88 -3.93 -0.01
CA ASP A 119 -9.58 -4.43 1.33
C ASP A 119 -8.57 -5.57 1.22
N PHE A 120 -7.41 -5.38 1.85
CA PHE A 120 -6.40 -6.41 1.97
C PHE A 120 -6.92 -7.61 2.80
N PRO A 121 -6.33 -8.80 2.65
CA PRO A 121 -6.68 -9.95 3.49
C PRO A 121 -6.69 -9.62 4.98
N GLY A 122 -7.68 -10.14 5.69
CA GLY A 122 -7.89 -9.89 7.12
C GLY A 122 -8.39 -8.48 7.50
N HIS A 123 -8.74 -7.63 6.53
CA HIS A 123 -9.30 -6.30 6.75
C HIS A 123 -10.65 -6.12 6.06
N GLY A 124 -11.43 -5.14 6.54
CA GLY A 124 -12.71 -4.77 5.95
C GLY A 124 -13.62 -5.96 5.68
N ARG A 125 -14.01 -6.15 4.42
CA ARG A 125 -14.83 -7.29 3.95
C ARG A 125 -14.03 -8.53 3.57
N ALA A 126 -12.70 -8.45 3.51
CA ALA A 126 -11.87 -9.61 3.22
C ALA A 126 -11.83 -10.57 4.41
N ALA A 127 -11.99 -11.86 4.14
CA ALA A 127 -11.97 -12.88 5.18
C ALA A 127 -10.57 -13.05 5.80
N GLY A 128 -10.52 -13.70 6.97
CA GLY A 128 -9.29 -14.01 7.68
C GLY A 128 -8.94 -12.97 8.75
N ARG A 129 -7.77 -13.13 9.36
CA ARG A 129 -7.24 -12.25 10.42
C ARG A 129 -5.73 -12.07 10.31
N ALA A 130 -5.19 -12.20 9.11
CA ALA A 130 -3.76 -12.12 8.88
C ALA A 130 -3.44 -11.31 7.63
N LEU A 131 -2.39 -10.49 7.72
CA LEU A 131 -1.81 -9.77 6.60
C LEU A 131 -0.29 -9.77 6.73
N HIS A 132 0.39 -9.93 5.60
CA HIS A 132 1.81 -9.67 5.43
C HIS A 132 2.07 -9.08 4.04
N MET A 133 3.27 -8.56 3.80
CA MET A 133 3.63 -7.88 2.55
C MET A 133 3.31 -8.72 1.30
N GLY A 134 3.71 -9.99 1.31
CA GLY A 134 3.37 -10.92 0.22
C GLY A 134 1.87 -11.08 -0.08
N MET A 135 0.99 -11.04 0.93
CA MET A 135 -0.46 -11.08 0.71
C MET A 135 -0.98 -9.78 0.11
N ALA A 136 -0.43 -8.63 0.53
CA ALA A 136 -0.81 -7.32 0.03
C ALA A 136 -0.45 -7.16 -1.46
N VAL A 137 0.79 -7.48 -1.83
CA VAL A 137 1.26 -7.42 -3.22
C VAL A 137 0.45 -8.37 -4.12
N LYS A 138 0.13 -9.58 -3.65
CA LYS A 138 -0.76 -10.50 -4.38
C LYS A 138 -2.19 -9.97 -4.53
N ALA A 139 -2.71 -9.20 -3.57
CA ALA A 139 -4.01 -8.57 -3.69
C ALA A 139 -3.99 -7.43 -4.72
N ILE A 140 -2.92 -6.65 -4.76
CA ILE A 140 -2.68 -5.59 -5.77
C ILE A 140 -2.62 -6.21 -7.17
N ALA A 141 -1.81 -7.26 -7.36
CA ALA A 141 -1.72 -7.99 -8.63
C ALA A 141 -3.06 -8.63 -9.04
N ALA A 142 -3.81 -9.20 -8.08
CA ALA A 142 -5.14 -9.75 -8.36
C ALA A 142 -6.16 -8.67 -8.76
N ALA A 143 -6.00 -7.44 -8.28
CA ALA A 143 -6.82 -6.31 -8.71
C ALA A 143 -6.48 -5.93 -10.16
N GLU A 144 -5.21 -5.83 -10.53
CA GLU A 144 -4.80 -5.55 -11.92
C GLU A 144 -5.28 -6.64 -12.88
N VAL A 145 -5.14 -7.92 -12.53
CA VAL A 145 -5.68 -9.02 -13.34
C VAL A 145 -7.20 -8.92 -13.52
N ARG A 146 -7.92 -8.46 -12.48
CA ARG A 146 -9.39 -8.38 -12.53
C ARG A 146 -9.90 -7.18 -13.31
N PHE A 147 -9.27 -6.02 -13.13
CA PHE A 147 -9.79 -4.75 -13.62
C PHE A 147 -9.01 -4.24 -14.84
N GLY A 148 -7.76 -4.68 -15.04
CA GLY A 148 -6.83 -4.18 -16.04
C GLY A 148 -5.81 -3.22 -15.43
N ALA A 149 -4.92 -2.69 -16.29
CA ALA A 149 -3.89 -1.72 -15.90
C ALA A 149 -4.49 -0.47 -15.24
N PHE A 150 -3.69 0.15 -14.37
CA PHE A 150 -4.05 1.35 -13.64
C PHE A 150 -3.28 2.56 -14.16
N ASP A 151 -3.96 3.67 -14.41
CA ASP A 151 -3.31 4.94 -14.73
C ASP A 151 -2.61 5.52 -13.49
N ALA A 152 -3.12 5.23 -12.29
CA ALA A 152 -2.43 5.54 -11.05
C ALA A 152 -2.78 4.58 -9.92
N ALA A 153 -1.88 4.46 -8.94
CA ALA A 153 -2.17 3.80 -7.68
C ALA A 153 -1.83 4.70 -6.49
N ILE A 154 -2.75 4.76 -5.53
CA ILE A 154 -2.69 5.61 -4.34
C ILE A 154 -2.73 4.72 -3.11
N GLY A 155 -1.73 4.83 -2.25
CA GLY A 155 -1.62 3.98 -1.06
C GLY A 155 -1.30 4.76 0.20
N HIS A 156 -2.01 4.43 1.28
CA HIS A 156 -1.75 4.97 2.60
C HIS A 156 -0.90 4.02 3.44
N SER A 157 0.14 4.55 4.11
CA SER A 157 0.96 3.82 5.08
C SER A 157 1.46 2.48 4.52
N PHE A 158 1.17 1.36 5.19
CA PHE A 158 1.46 0.01 4.70
C PHE A 158 0.97 -0.26 3.26
N GLY A 159 -0.17 0.29 2.87
CA GLY A 159 -0.69 0.17 1.50
C GLY A 159 0.18 0.88 0.47
N GLY A 160 0.77 2.03 0.83
CA GLY A 160 1.76 2.73 0.00
C GLY A 160 3.04 1.91 -0.15
N ALA A 161 3.56 1.36 0.94
CA ALA A 161 4.73 0.49 0.90
C ALA A 161 4.47 -0.76 0.04
N ALA A 162 3.27 -1.34 0.13
CA ALA A 162 2.88 -2.47 -0.70
C ALA A 162 2.80 -2.12 -2.20
N LEU A 163 2.38 -0.91 -2.56
CA LEU A 163 2.41 -0.43 -3.95
C LEU A 163 3.84 -0.31 -4.47
N VAL A 164 4.77 0.24 -3.68
CA VAL A 164 6.19 0.33 -4.05
C VAL A 164 6.77 -1.07 -4.30
N VAL A 165 6.50 -2.02 -3.40
CA VAL A 165 6.97 -3.40 -3.54
C VAL A 165 6.36 -4.09 -4.77
N ALA A 166 5.08 -3.84 -5.05
CA ALA A 166 4.40 -4.38 -6.23
C ALA A 166 4.94 -3.78 -7.53
N ALA A 167 5.16 -2.46 -7.56
CA ALA A 167 5.69 -1.75 -8.73
C ALA A 167 7.15 -2.11 -9.03
N ALA A 168 7.98 -2.28 -7.99
CA ALA A 168 9.37 -2.71 -8.15
C ALA A 168 9.52 -4.21 -8.46
N GLY A 169 8.42 -4.98 -8.55
CA GLY A 169 8.48 -6.41 -8.91
C GLY A 169 9.30 -7.27 -7.94
N LEU A 170 9.35 -6.90 -6.66
CA LEU A 170 10.32 -7.52 -5.72
C LEU A 170 9.98 -8.97 -5.36
N LEU A 171 8.73 -9.39 -5.51
CA LEU A 171 8.29 -10.71 -5.06
C LEU A 171 8.38 -11.74 -6.20
N PRO A 172 9.08 -12.87 -6.00
CA PRO A 172 9.18 -13.91 -7.01
C PRO A 172 7.81 -14.52 -7.30
N GLY A 173 7.52 -14.74 -8.59
CA GLY A 173 6.27 -15.36 -9.04
C GLY A 173 5.03 -14.45 -8.93
N VAL A 174 5.21 -13.16 -8.66
CA VAL A 174 4.14 -12.16 -8.77
C VAL A 174 4.56 -11.11 -9.79
N PRO A 175 3.84 -10.92 -10.90
CA PRO A 175 4.13 -9.88 -11.88
C PRO A 175 4.17 -8.49 -11.22
N ALA A 176 5.07 -7.63 -11.72
CA ALA A 176 5.09 -6.23 -11.30
C ALA A 176 3.80 -5.53 -11.74
N VAL A 177 3.26 -4.67 -10.88
CA VAL A 177 2.08 -3.84 -11.17
C VAL A 177 2.57 -2.43 -11.43
N LEU A 178 2.46 -1.97 -12.68
CA LEU A 178 3.14 -0.76 -13.17
C LEU A 178 2.14 0.36 -13.46
N PRO A 179 1.59 1.04 -12.44
CA PRO A 179 0.73 2.19 -12.68
C PRO A 179 1.53 3.34 -13.28
N GLN A 180 0.91 4.17 -14.11
CA GLN A 180 1.62 5.28 -14.75
C GLN A 180 2.04 6.36 -13.74
N LYS A 181 1.32 6.48 -12.62
CA LYS A 181 1.66 7.36 -11.48
C LYS A 181 1.48 6.65 -10.14
N LEU A 182 2.28 7.05 -9.15
CA LEU A 182 2.11 6.60 -7.77
C LEU A 182 1.86 7.77 -6.82
N VAL A 183 1.02 7.53 -5.82
CA VAL A 183 0.80 8.46 -4.71
C VAL A 183 0.97 7.69 -3.39
N LEU A 184 1.95 8.11 -2.59
CA LEU A 184 2.29 7.48 -1.32
C LEU A 184 1.96 8.44 -0.18
N ILE A 185 0.96 8.09 0.64
CA ILE A 185 0.48 8.94 1.74
C ILE A 185 0.95 8.36 3.06
N GLY A 186 1.80 9.06 3.81
CA GLY A 186 2.24 8.57 5.12
C GLY A 186 3.02 7.25 5.06
N SER A 187 3.64 6.93 3.92
CA SER A 187 4.16 5.58 3.64
C SER A 187 5.54 5.34 4.26
N PRO A 188 5.78 4.22 4.96
CA PRO A 188 7.12 3.87 5.39
C PRO A 188 7.97 3.47 4.19
N SER A 189 9.20 3.98 4.15
CA SER A 189 10.18 3.73 3.09
C SER A 189 11.00 2.47 3.31
N GLU A 190 10.93 1.82 4.48
CA GLU A 190 11.59 0.55 4.74
C GLU A 190 10.87 -0.22 5.87
N MET A 191 11.13 -1.53 5.95
CA MET A 191 10.46 -2.42 6.90
C MET A 191 11.37 -3.00 7.99
N HIS A 192 12.69 -2.88 7.86
CA HIS A 192 13.62 -3.49 8.80
C HIS A 192 13.45 -2.89 10.22
N TRP A 193 13.29 -1.58 10.33
CA TRP A 193 13.02 -0.93 11.62
C TRP A 193 11.77 -1.49 12.31
N LEU A 194 10.71 -1.76 11.54
CA LEU A 194 9.42 -2.20 12.05
C LEU A 194 9.53 -3.59 12.71
N PHE A 195 10.23 -4.52 12.07
CA PHE A 195 10.46 -5.86 12.64
C PHE A 195 11.42 -5.82 13.83
N LYS A 196 12.45 -4.97 13.79
CA LYS A 196 13.39 -4.78 14.89
C LYS A 196 12.70 -4.19 16.12
N ASP A 197 11.89 -3.16 15.96
CA ASP A 197 11.20 -2.50 17.05
C ASP A 197 10.06 -3.35 17.60
N PHE A 198 9.36 -4.13 16.76
CA PHE A 198 8.42 -5.13 17.24
C PHE A 198 9.10 -6.21 18.09
N GLY A 199 10.25 -6.72 17.65
CA GLY A 199 11.05 -7.68 18.41
C GLY A 199 11.44 -7.17 19.79
N LYS A 200 11.96 -5.94 19.85
CA LYS A 200 12.26 -5.24 21.12
C LYS A 200 10.99 -5.06 21.97
N LEU A 201 9.88 -4.67 21.35
CA LEU A 201 8.62 -4.43 22.04
C LEU A 201 8.16 -5.68 22.79
N ILE A 202 8.23 -6.86 22.18
CA ILE A 202 7.81 -8.13 22.80
C ILE A 202 8.93 -8.85 23.55
N GLY A 203 10.15 -8.32 23.56
CA GLY A 203 11.29 -8.85 24.32
C GLY A 203 11.99 -10.05 23.66
N LEU A 204 12.05 -10.10 22.33
CA LEU A 204 12.81 -11.15 21.64
C LEU A 204 14.31 -10.98 21.83
N GLY A 205 14.99 -12.09 22.14
CA GLY A 205 16.44 -12.22 22.03
C GLY A 205 16.88 -12.40 20.57
N TRP A 206 18.16 -12.16 20.30
CA TRP A 206 18.72 -12.17 18.94
C TRP A 206 18.41 -13.46 18.14
N PRO A 207 18.52 -14.68 18.68
CA PRO A 207 18.19 -15.89 17.91
C PRO A 207 16.72 -15.97 17.47
N ALA A 208 15.78 -15.52 18.32
CA ALA A 208 14.36 -15.51 17.98
C ALA A 208 14.03 -14.39 16.98
N GLN A 209 14.70 -13.24 17.10
CA GLN A 209 14.60 -12.13 16.14
C GLN A 209 15.02 -12.58 14.73
N GLN A 210 16.14 -13.30 14.61
CA GLN A 210 16.59 -13.84 13.32
C GLN A 210 15.56 -14.79 12.72
N VAL A 211 14.86 -15.58 13.53
CA VAL A 211 13.79 -16.46 13.03
C VAL A 211 12.56 -15.65 12.58
N LEU A 212 12.17 -14.61 13.33
CA LEU A 212 11.11 -13.68 12.93
C LEU A 212 11.40 -13.07 11.54
N GLU A 213 12.62 -12.58 11.32
CA GLU A 213 13.05 -11.99 10.05
C GLU A 213 13.13 -13.05 8.93
N ASN A 214 13.57 -14.27 9.24
CA ASN A 214 13.59 -15.37 8.26
C ASN A 214 12.19 -15.81 7.82
N GLU A 215 11.16 -15.66 8.65
CA GLU A 215 9.79 -15.92 8.22
C GLU A 215 9.32 -14.89 7.17
N VAL A 216 9.82 -13.66 7.20
CA VAL A 216 9.60 -12.67 6.11
C VAL A 216 10.17 -13.21 4.80
N ARG A 217 11.41 -13.69 4.82
CA ARG A 217 12.05 -14.34 3.66
C ARG A 217 11.27 -15.55 3.17
N ARG A 218 10.73 -16.36 4.07
CA ARG A 218 9.92 -17.52 3.70
C ARG A 218 8.64 -17.14 2.96
N VAL A 219 7.93 -16.10 3.39
CA VAL A 219 6.63 -15.73 2.78
C VAL A 219 6.75 -14.78 1.59
N THR A 220 7.88 -14.08 1.45
CA THR A 220 8.11 -13.10 0.39
C THR A 220 9.21 -13.49 -0.59
N GLY A 221 10.05 -14.47 -0.26
CA GLY A 221 11.27 -14.80 -1.01
C GLY A 221 12.42 -13.81 -0.81
N ARG A 222 12.22 -12.72 -0.05
CA ARG A 222 13.19 -11.62 0.13
C ARG A 222 13.47 -11.35 1.60
N ARG A 223 14.70 -10.97 1.92
CA ARG A 223 15.03 -10.57 3.28
C ARG A 223 14.36 -9.25 3.65
N VAL A 224 14.20 -9.00 4.94
CA VAL A 224 13.53 -7.78 5.43
C VAL A 224 14.23 -6.51 4.97
N GLU A 225 15.55 -6.53 4.87
CA GLU A 225 16.40 -5.40 4.48
C GLU A 225 16.33 -5.08 2.98
N GLU A 226 15.75 -5.99 2.18
CA GLU A 226 15.52 -5.78 0.76
C GLU A 226 14.24 -4.98 0.49
N PHE A 227 13.37 -4.82 1.50
CA PHE A 227 12.22 -3.93 1.44
C PHE A 227 12.64 -2.50 1.83
N ASP A 228 13.46 -1.89 0.99
CA ASP A 228 13.95 -0.52 1.16
C ASP A 228 13.67 0.31 -0.11
N ALA A 229 12.91 1.37 0.07
CA ALA A 229 12.52 2.30 -0.98
C ALA A 229 13.68 3.11 -1.53
N SER A 230 14.74 3.38 -0.75
CA SER A 230 15.93 4.05 -1.29
C SER A 230 16.59 3.25 -2.43
N ARG A 231 16.39 1.93 -2.44
CA ARG A 231 16.91 1.02 -3.47
C ARG A 231 15.93 0.79 -4.62
N THR A 232 14.65 1.11 -4.43
CA THR A 232 13.56 0.62 -5.29
C THR A 232 12.64 1.72 -5.80
N ALA A 233 12.56 2.87 -5.14
CA ALA A 233 11.78 4.00 -5.64
C ALA A 233 12.43 4.61 -6.89
N GLY A 234 13.76 4.70 -6.93
CA GLY A 234 14.50 5.12 -8.13
C GLY A 234 14.34 4.17 -9.32
N THR A 235 13.94 2.92 -9.09
CA THR A 235 13.67 1.95 -10.17
C THR A 235 12.26 2.04 -10.73
N ILE A 236 11.35 2.76 -10.08
CA ILE A 236 9.95 2.82 -10.51
C ILE A 236 9.81 3.61 -11.82
N GLN A 237 10.72 4.54 -12.15
CA GLN A 237 10.75 5.31 -13.42
C GLN A 237 9.37 5.88 -13.82
N ARG A 238 8.57 6.27 -12.83
CA ARG A 238 7.24 6.88 -12.99
C ARG A 238 7.12 8.07 -12.05
N PRO A 239 6.30 9.07 -12.40
CA PRO A 239 5.98 10.16 -11.48
C PRO A 239 5.42 9.63 -10.15
N VAL A 240 6.03 10.06 -9.05
CA VAL A 240 5.61 9.70 -7.70
C VAL A 240 5.31 10.96 -6.91
N LEU A 241 4.12 11.04 -6.32
CA LEU A 241 3.78 12.03 -5.31
C LEU A 241 3.86 11.41 -3.92
N ILE A 242 4.68 12.01 -3.06
CA ILE A 242 4.75 11.70 -1.64
C ILE A 242 3.95 12.74 -0.88
N VAL A 243 2.96 12.32 -0.12
CA VAL A 243 2.20 13.18 0.79
C VAL A 243 2.49 12.74 2.21
N HIS A 244 3.04 13.62 3.04
CA HIS A 244 3.41 13.27 4.41
C HIS A 244 3.15 14.41 5.38
N ALA A 245 3.11 14.13 6.67
CA ALA A 245 2.97 15.14 7.71
C ALA A 245 4.12 15.02 8.71
N GLU A 246 4.77 16.13 9.05
CA GLU A 246 5.87 16.12 10.03
C GLU A 246 5.38 15.80 11.45
N ASP A 247 4.09 16.06 11.73
CA ASP A 247 3.41 15.66 12.96
C ASP A 247 2.88 14.21 12.93
N ASP A 248 3.29 13.40 11.96
CA ASP A 248 3.01 11.97 11.91
C ASP A 248 3.74 11.22 13.04
N LYS A 249 2.96 10.68 13.97
CA LYS A 249 3.44 9.94 15.15
C LYS A 249 3.62 8.44 14.91
N GLU A 250 3.20 7.93 13.75
CA GLU A 250 3.25 6.51 13.41
C GLU A 250 4.39 6.22 12.41
N VAL A 251 4.64 7.12 11.47
CA VAL A 251 5.68 7.01 10.45
C VAL A 251 6.49 8.30 10.40
N SER A 252 7.78 8.22 10.76
CA SER A 252 8.69 9.38 10.75
C SER A 252 8.70 10.08 9.39
N ALA A 253 8.77 11.41 9.41
CA ALA A 253 8.98 12.26 8.24
C ALA A 253 10.24 11.90 7.44
N ASP A 254 11.21 11.22 8.07
CA ASP A 254 12.43 10.76 7.39
C ASP A 254 12.13 9.77 6.26
N HIS A 255 11.05 8.99 6.35
CA HIS A 255 10.63 8.12 5.26
C HIS A 255 10.24 8.93 4.01
N ALA A 256 9.53 10.05 4.19
CA ALA A 256 9.16 10.93 3.09
C ALA A 256 10.38 11.61 2.47
N ARG A 257 11.34 12.05 3.30
CA ARG A 257 12.64 12.59 2.83
C ARG A 257 13.44 11.55 2.05
N ARG A 258 13.46 10.30 2.51
CA ARG A 258 14.11 9.18 1.81
C ARG A 258 13.48 8.89 0.45
N TYR A 259 12.15 8.94 0.34
CA TYR A 259 11.49 8.81 -0.95
C TYR A 259 11.84 9.97 -1.88
N ALA A 260 11.79 11.21 -1.39
CA ALA A 260 12.11 12.40 -2.19
C ALA A 260 13.56 12.39 -2.70
N ALA A 261 14.49 11.82 -1.93
CA ALA A 261 15.88 11.66 -2.35
C ALA A 261 16.11 10.54 -3.39
N ALA A 262 15.08 9.76 -3.75
CA ALA A 262 15.25 8.57 -4.59
C ALA A 262 15.23 8.86 -6.10
N GLY A 263 14.80 10.04 -6.55
CA GLY A 263 14.83 10.41 -7.96
C GLY A 263 14.09 11.72 -8.27
N ASP A 264 14.38 12.28 -9.46
CA ASP A 264 13.86 13.58 -9.89
C ASP A 264 12.36 13.58 -10.21
N ASP A 265 11.79 12.41 -10.50
CA ASP A 265 10.35 12.23 -10.74
C ASP A 265 9.51 12.13 -9.44
N VAL A 266 10.14 12.35 -8.28
CA VAL A 266 9.48 12.30 -6.97
C VAL A 266 9.17 13.71 -6.47
N ARG A 267 7.88 14.00 -6.28
CA ARG A 267 7.40 15.25 -5.68
C ARG A 267 7.01 15.02 -4.23
N LEU A 268 7.48 15.87 -3.32
CA LEU A 268 7.13 15.81 -1.90
C LEU A 268 6.19 16.95 -1.52
N HIS A 269 5.07 16.61 -0.90
CA HIS A 269 4.09 17.54 -0.36
C HIS A 269 3.90 17.31 1.15
N TRP A 270 4.11 18.36 1.94
CA TRP A 270 3.88 18.35 3.37
C TRP A 270 2.45 18.79 3.71
N ALA A 271 1.72 17.95 4.43
CA ALA A 271 0.34 18.15 4.89
C ALA A 271 0.26 18.14 6.43
N ASN A 272 1.00 19.07 7.04
CA ASN A 272 1.10 19.21 8.49
C ASN A 272 -0.25 19.53 9.15
N GLY A 273 -0.45 19.06 10.38
CA GLY A 273 -1.65 19.31 11.19
C GLY A 273 -2.74 18.24 11.04
N PHE A 274 -2.59 17.31 10.11
CA PHE A 274 -3.49 16.16 9.94
C PHE A 274 -2.95 14.90 10.62
N GLY A 275 -1.62 14.74 10.73
CA GLY A 275 -0.97 13.53 11.24
C GLY A 275 -1.33 12.27 10.45
N HIS A 276 -0.92 11.09 10.94
CA HIS A 276 -0.93 9.85 10.14
C HIS A 276 -2.30 9.44 9.56
N ARG A 277 -3.36 9.54 10.37
CA ARG A 277 -4.67 8.92 10.04
C ARG A 277 -5.65 9.87 9.38
N ARG A 278 -5.60 11.16 9.70
CA ARG A 278 -6.56 12.14 9.13
C ARG A 278 -6.12 12.66 7.77
N ILE A 279 -4.82 12.54 7.45
CA ILE A 279 -4.24 13.01 6.19
C ILE A 279 -4.97 12.47 4.95
N VAL A 280 -5.43 11.22 4.98
CA VAL A 280 -6.08 10.57 3.83
C VAL A 280 -7.46 11.14 3.47
N ALA A 281 -8.13 11.78 4.42
CA ALA A 281 -9.44 12.42 4.23
C ALA A 281 -9.36 13.95 4.25
N ALA A 282 -8.15 14.51 4.39
CA ALA A 282 -7.96 15.94 4.47
C ALA A 282 -8.19 16.59 3.10
N ARG A 283 -9.10 17.58 3.03
CA ARG A 283 -9.45 18.21 1.75
C ARG A 283 -8.23 18.75 0.96
N PRO A 284 -7.27 19.47 1.57
CA PRO A 284 -6.07 19.94 0.85
C PRO A 284 -5.22 18.80 0.26
N VAL A 285 -5.18 17.65 0.93
CA VAL A 285 -4.49 16.45 0.43
C VAL A 285 -5.24 15.87 -0.77
N LEU A 286 -6.57 15.76 -0.68
CA LEU A 286 -7.38 15.27 -1.79
C LEU A 286 -7.23 16.14 -3.05
N ASP A 287 -7.24 17.47 -2.87
CA ASP A 287 -7.07 18.42 -3.96
C ASP A 287 -5.67 18.32 -4.59
N THR A 288 -4.61 18.16 -3.76
CA THR A 288 -3.23 17.96 -4.23
C THR A 288 -3.09 16.67 -5.04
N ILE A 289 -3.70 15.57 -4.58
CA ILE A 289 -3.70 14.29 -5.28
C ILE A 289 -4.43 14.41 -6.61
N ALA A 290 -5.63 15.01 -6.63
CA ALA A 290 -6.38 15.19 -7.87
C ALA A 290 -5.62 16.04 -8.89
N GLY A 291 -4.98 17.12 -8.45
CA GLY A 291 -4.13 17.96 -9.30
C GLY A 291 -2.98 17.18 -9.93
N PHE A 292 -2.20 16.47 -9.10
CA PHE A 292 -1.09 15.64 -9.59
C PHE A 292 -1.54 14.56 -10.58
N LEU A 293 -2.68 13.93 -10.33
CA LEU A 293 -3.22 12.89 -11.21
C LEU A 293 -3.70 13.45 -12.55
N GLY A 294 -4.25 14.67 -12.57
CA GLY A 294 -4.73 15.35 -13.77
C GLY A 294 -3.64 15.86 -14.73
N GLU A 295 -2.39 15.93 -14.29
CA GLU A 295 -1.27 16.33 -15.17
C GLU A 295 -1.06 15.30 -16.30
N VAL A 296 -0.81 15.75 -17.53
CA VAL A 296 -0.45 14.85 -18.62
C VAL A 296 1.03 14.47 -18.45
N CYS A 297 1.36 13.18 -18.41
CA CYS A 297 2.76 12.76 -18.54
C CYS A 297 3.24 13.14 -19.94
N SER A 298 4.23 14.03 -20.05
CA SER A 298 4.87 14.26 -21.35
C SER A 298 5.67 13.00 -21.70
N ASP A 299 5.18 12.20 -22.64
CA ASP A 299 6.05 11.26 -23.34
C ASP A 299 7.10 12.10 -24.07
N LYS A 300 8.34 12.08 -23.59
CA LYS A 300 9.44 12.77 -24.27
C LYS A 300 9.90 12.07 -25.54
N ASP A 301 9.33 10.92 -25.93
CA ASP A 301 9.76 10.16 -27.13
C ASP A 301 8.60 9.65 -28.00
N ALA A 302 7.43 10.31 -27.99
CA ALA A 302 6.41 10.06 -29.00
C ALA A 302 6.51 11.12 -30.11
N GLU A 303 7.60 11.05 -30.89
CA GLU A 303 7.65 11.73 -32.18
C GLU A 303 6.59 11.07 -33.07
N ILE A 304 5.40 11.69 -33.14
CA ILE A 304 4.38 11.33 -34.12
C ILE A 304 4.96 11.74 -35.47
N ILE A 305 5.61 10.80 -36.16
CA ILE A 305 5.95 10.98 -37.57
C ILE A 305 4.60 10.98 -38.32
N PRO A 306 4.18 12.10 -38.95
CA PRO A 306 2.99 12.09 -39.76
C PRO A 306 3.16 11.09 -40.91
N LEU A 307 2.08 10.37 -41.25
CA LEU A 307 2.06 9.30 -42.27
C LEU A 307 2.57 9.74 -43.66
N PHE A 308 2.77 11.04 -43.89
CA PHE A 308 3.26 11.63 -45.13
C PHE A 308 4.81 11.70 -45.25
N ASP A 309 5.57 11.42 -44.19
CA ASP A 309 7.05 11.47 -44.21
C ASP A 309 7.73 10.09 -44.35
N LEU A 310 6.99 9.06 -44.77
CA LEU A 310 7.61 7.79 -45.15
C LEU A 310 8.41 7.96 -46.45
N PRO A 311 9.73 7.70 -46.48
CA PRO A 311 10.50 7.77 -47.71
C PRO A 311 9.97 6.69 -48.68
N THR A 312 9.48 7.15 -49.83
CA THR A 312 9.09 6.28 -50.94
C THR A 312 10.33 5.56 -51.47
N ARG A 313 10.60 4.36 -50.95
CA ARG A 313 11.51 3.43 -51.63
C ARG A 313 10.85 3.01 -52.93
N ARG A 314 11.36 3.57 -54.04
CA ARG A 314 11.12 3.07 -55.40
C ARG A 314 11.42 1.58 -55.43
N VAL A 315 10.38 0.79 -55.65
CA VAL A 315 10.52 -0.58 -56.14
C VAL A 315 10.76 -0.46 -57.64
N SER A 316 12.01 -0.60 -58.07
CA SER A 316 12.35 -0.88 -59.46
C SER A 316 12.17 -2.38 -59.70
N LEU A 317 11.47 -2.68 -60.81
CA LEU A 317 11.14 -3.96 -61.45
C LEU A 317 12.09 -5.13 -61.19
#